data_AF-A0A520HLE0-F1
#
_entry.id   AF-A0A520HLE0-F1
#
_cell.length_a   1.000
_cell.length_b   1.000
_cell.length_c   1.000
_cell.angle_alpha   90.00
_cell.angle_beta   90.00
_cell.angle_gamma   90.00
#
_symmetry.space_group_name_H-M   'P 1'
#
loop_
_entity.id
_entity.type
_entity.pdbx_description
1 polymer ?
#
loop_
_entity_poly.entity_id
_entity_poly.type
_entity_poly.pdbx_seq_one_letter_code
_entity_poly.pdbx_strand_id
1 'polypeptide(L)'
;MRNLVLAATLLASAASVSAQQTPAIPGLQPQAEPYATEAVVNHPRTIGWPDGRKPVAPRGYEVVKFAGGLDYPRQALLLPNGDVLVAEARTLPKLDAEPDVQRGQALSKTTGFSANRITLLRDANRDGIAEQRFVLREGLNQPFGMQYANGRLYVANTDGVVSFPYQPGQTRITAAPRPLIALPAGGYNNHWTRNLLLSPDARTLY
;
A
#
# COMPACT_ATOMS: atom_id res chain seq x y z
N MET A 1 27.94 -13.34 73.18
CA MET A 1 27.55 -14.09 71.97
C MET A 1 26.21 -14.78 72.21
N ARG A 2 25.13 -14.31 71.56
CA ARG A 2 24.03 -15.12 70.97
C ARG A 2 22.92 -14.18 70.50
N ASN A 3 22.74 -14.18 69.19
CA ASN A 3 21.77 -13.41 68.41
C ASN A 3 20.35 -13.94 68.62
N LEU A 4 19.36 -13.05 68.62
CA LEU A 4 18.01 -13.40 68.16
C LEU A 4 17.63 -12.46 67.01
N VAL A 5 17.55 -13.03 65.81
CA VAL A 5 17.01 -12.40 64.61
C VAL A 5 15.53 -12.77 64.55
N LEU A 6 14.65 -11.78 64.56
CA LEU A 6 13.22 -11.97 64.27
C LEU A 6 13.06 -12.09 62.74
N ALA A 7 12.66 -13.27 62.27
CA ALA A 7 12.27 -13.48 60.87
C ALA A 7 10.80 -13.05 60.70
N ALA A 8 10.58 -12.02 59.88
CA ALA A 8 9.24 -11.61 59.45
C ALA A 8 8.84 -12.41 58.21
N THR A 9 7.83 -13.27 58.36
CA THR A 9 7.26 -14.07 57.26
C THR A 9 6.35 -13.20 56.41
N LEU A 10 6.75 -12.86 55.18
CA LEU A 10 5.87 -12.26 54.18
C LEU A 10 4.97 -13.35 53.57
N LEU A 11 3.67 -13.31 53.84
CA LEU A 11 2.67 -14.06 53.07
C LEU A 11 2.42 -13.35 51.73
N ALA A 12 2.89 -13.95 50.63
CA ALA A 12 2.47 -13.58 49.30
C ALA A 12 1.09 -14.19 49.01
N SER A 13 0.06 -13.36 48.86
CA SER A 13 -1.26 -13.79 48.39
C SER A 13 -1.22 -13.86 46.86
N ALA A 14 -1.27 -15.06 46.31
CA ALA A 14 -1.44 -15.26 44.87
C ALA A 14 -2.90 -14.99 44.50
N ALA A 15 -3.17 -13.84 43.87
CA ALA A 15 -4.47 -13.58 43.27
C ALA A 15 -4.65 -14.49 42.05
N SER A 16 -5.52 -15.49 42.18
CA SER A 16 -5.92 -16.35 41.05
C SER A 16 -6.82 -15.54 40.13
N VAL A 17 -6.34 -15.21 38.93
CA VAL A 17 -7.20 -14.70 37.86
C VAL A 17 -8.04 -15.88 37.38
N SER A 18 -9.30 -15.94 37.82
CA SER A 18 -10.27 -16.87 37.25
C SER A 18 -10.66 -16.36 35.88
N ALA A 19 -10.32 -17.11 34.82
CA ALA A 19 -10.84 -16.84 33.50
C ALA A 19 -12.37 -16.98 33.53
N GLN A 20 -13.09 -15.91 33.17
CA GLN A 20 -14.55 -15.98 33.03
C GLN A 20 -14.90 -17.04 31.99
N GLN A 21 -15.57 -18.10 32.43
CA GLN A 21 -16.21 -19.06 31.53
C GLN A 21 -17.21 -18.27 30.66
N THR A 22 -16.91 -18.18 29.37
CA THR A 22 -17.82 -17.53 28.42
C THR A 22 -19.05 -18.44 28.30
N PRO A 23 -20.26 -17.96 28.61
CA PRO A 23 -21.45 -18.81 28.55
C PRO A 23 -21.64 -19.33 27.12
N ALA A 24 -21.84 -20.64 27.00
CA ALA A 24 -22.10 -21.28 25.71
C ALA A 24 -23.38 -20.69 25.11
N ILE A 25 -23.27 -20.06 23.93
CA ILE A 25 -24.41 -19.54 23.19
C ILE A 25 -25.16 -20.74 22.59
N PRO A 26 -26.45 -20.97 22.91
CA PRO A 26 -27.21 -22.09 22.36
C PRO A 26 -27.19 -22.10 20.82
N GLY A 27 -26.74 -23.22 20.24
CA GLY A 27 -26.60 -23.37 18.78
C GLY A 27 -25.24 -22.97 18.21
N LEU A 28 -24.35 -22.37 19.02
CA LEU A 28 -22.97 -22.12 18.60
C LEU A 28 -22.11 -23.35 18.93
N GLN A 29 -21.54 -23.98 17.90
CA GLN A 29 -20.57 -25.05 18.13
C GLN A 29 -19.27 -24.47 18.72
N PRO A 30 -18.61 -25.19 19.64
CA PRO A 30 -17.28 -24.79 20.10
C PRO A 30 -16.35 -24.64 18.89
N GLN A 31 -15.75 -23.46 18.75
CA GLN A 31 -14.74 -23.23 17.74
C GLN A 31 -13.44 -23.92 18.18
N ALA A 32 -12.62 -24.35 17.21
CA ALA A 32 -11.28 -24.81 17.51
C ALA A 32 -10.51 -23.72 18.28
N GLU A 33 -9.68 -24.15 19.23
CA GLU A 33 -8.83 -23.22 20.00
C GLU A 33 -7.97 -22.37 19.07
N PRO A 34 -7.64 -21.12 19.45
CA PRO A 34 -6.66 -20.33 18.72
C PRO A 34 -5.39 -21.15 18.47
N TYR A 35 -4.91 -21.15 17.22
CA TYR A 35 -3.73 -21.90 16.79
C TYR A 35 -3.87 -23.44 16.84
N ALA A 36 -5.10 -23.98 16.78
CA ALA A 36 -5.33 -25.43 16.69
C ALA A 36 -4.66 -26.11 15.48
N THR A 37 -4.27 -25.35 14.46
CA THR A 37 -3.44 -25.80 13.34
C THR A 37 -2.32 -24.81 13.08
N GLU A 38 -1.23 -25.28 12.48
CA GLU A 38 -0.17 -24.41 11.98
C GLU A 38 -0.69 -23.47 10.89
N ALA A 39 -0.05 -22.29 10.78
CA ALA A 39 -0.36 -21.35 9.72
C ALA A 39 0.22 -21.85 8.39
N VAL A 40 -0.59 -21.83 7.34
CA VAL A 40 -0.16 -22.15 5.97
C VAL A 40 -0.16 -20.89 5.12
N VAL A 41 0.90 -20.68 4.36
CA VAL A 41 1.01 -19.56 3.41
C VAL A 41 0.75 -20.05 1.99
N ASN A 42 -0.38 -19.66 1.42
CA ASN A 42 -0.74 -19.98 0.04
C ASN A 42 -0.71 -18.72 -0.83
N HIS A 43 0.22 -18.68 -1.78
CA HIS A 43 0.33 -17.55 -2.72
C HIS A 43 -0.50 -17.81 -3.98
N PRO A 44 -1.23 -16.80 -4.50
CA PRO A 44 -1.95 -16.95 -5.74
C PRO A 44 -0.98 -17.01 -6.93
N ARG A 45 -1.36 -17.75 -7.98
CA ARG A 45 -0.72 -17.64 -9.28
C ARG A 45 -1.46 -16.57 -10.10
N THR A 46 -0.79 -15.46 -10.39
CA THR A 46 -1.38 -14.37 -11.17
C THR A 46 -1.44 -14.74 -12.65
N ILE A 47 -2.64 -14.94 -13.17
CA ILE A 47 -2.91 -15.15 -14.60
C ILE A 47 -3.46 -13.87 -15.21
N GLY A 48 -2.90 -13.47 -16.35
CA GLY A 48 -3.43 -12.35 -17.14
C GLY A 48 -4.79 -12.70 -17.72
N TRP A 49 -5.50 -11.68 -18.20
CA TRP A 49 -6.71 -11.92 -18.97
C TRP A 49 -6.37 -12.40 -20.37
N PRO A 50 -7.19 -13.29 -20.97
CA PRO A 50 -7.13 -13.56 -22.39
C PRO A 50 -7.27 -12.27 -23.20
N ASP A 51 -6.66 -12.22 -24.38
CA ASP A 51 -6.75 -11.07 -25.27
C ASP A 51 -8.22 -10.73 -25.58
N GLY A 52 -8.53 -9.43 -25.56
CA GLY A 52 -9.88 -8.92 -25.80
C GLY A 52 -10.87 -9.07 -24.64
N ARG A 53 -10.54 -9.79 -23.56
CA ARG A 53 -11.42 -9.88 -22.38
C ARG A 53 -11.46 -8.54 -21.65
N LYS A 54 -12.65 -8.09 -21.26
CA LYS A 54 -12.90 -6.93 -20.40
C LYS A 54 -14.05 -7.22 -19.41
N PRO A 55 -14.16 -6.51 -18.27
CA PRO A 55 -15.32 -6.62 -17.40
C PRO A 55 -16.59 -6.19 -18.13
N VAL A 56 -17.72 -6.74 -17.71
CA VAL A 56 -19.04 -6.32 -18.20
C VAL A 56 -19.44 -5.05 -17.45
N ALA A 57 -19.69 -3.97 -18.20
CA ALA A 57 -20.18 -2.73 -17.64
C ALA A 57 -21.68 -2.83 -17.28
N PRO A 58 -22.14 -2.12 -16.24
CA PRO A 58 -23.57 -1.88 -16.04
C PRO A 58 -24.19 -1.16 -17.24
N ARG A 59 -25.52 -1.24 -17.40
CA ARG A 59 -26.24 -0.53 -18.47
C ARG A 59 -25.94 0.97 -18.44
N GLY A 60 -25.63 1.53 -19.62
CA GLY A 60 -25.29 2.95 -19.77
C GLY A 60 -23.80 3.27 -19.59
N TYR A 61 -22.97 2.26 -19.28
CA TYR A 61 -21.53 2.39 -19.15
C TYR A 61 -20.80 1.50 -20.14
N GLU A 62 -19.56 1.86 -20.43
CA GLU A 62 -18.61 1.03 -21.18
C GLU A 62 -17.32 0.86 -20.37
N VAL A 63 -16.70 -0.33 -20.47
CA VAL A 63 -15.30 -0.50 -20.05
C VAL A 63 -14.39 -0.43 -21.25
N VAL A 64 -13.39 0.45 -21.21
CA VAL A 64 -12.31 0.56 -22.19
C VAL A 64 -10.98 0.32 -21.50
N LYS A 65 -10.06 -0.37 -22.17
CA LYS A 65 -8.69 -0.54 -21.67
C LYS A 65 -7.92 0.76 -21.95
N PHE A 66 -7.96 1.69 -21.00
CA PHE A 66 -7.28 2.99 -21.12
C PHE A 66 -5.78 2.88 -21.40
N ALA A 67 -5.07 1.99 -20.67
CA ALA A 67 -3.65 1.71 -20.90
C ALA A 67 -3.28 0.28 -20.43
N GLY A 68 -2.14 -0.25 -20.88
CA GLY A 68 -1.59 -1.53 -20.42
C GLY A 68 -0.06 -1.55 -20.38
N GLY A 69 0.55 -2.61 -19.84
CA GLY A 69 2.01 -2.71 -19.75
C GLY A 69 2.62 -1.73 -18.73
N LEU A 70 1.90 -1.46 -17.64
CA LEU A 70 2.40 -0.74 -16.48
C LEU A 70 3.03 -1.74 -15.50
N ASP A 71 4.06 -1.32 -14.79
CA ASP A 71 4.74 -2.07 -13.74
C ASP A 71 4.07 -1.82 -12.39
N TYR A 72 3.27 -2.79 -11.96
CA TYR A 72 2.59 -2.79 -10.66
C TYR A 72 1.89 -1.43 -10.34
N PRO A 73 0.95 -0.99 -11.19
CA PRO A 73 0.28 0.29 -11.03
C PRO A 73 -0.50 0.37 -9.72
N ARG A 74 -0.45 1.52 -9.07
CA ARG A 74 -1.11 1.86 -7.81
C ARG A 74 -2.19 2.92 -8.06
N GLN A 75 -2.18 4.04 -7.34
CA GLN A 75 -3.14 5.11 -7.56
C GLN A 75 -3.01 5.66 -8.98
N ALA A 76 -4.16 5.90 -9.61
CA ALA A 76 -4.29 6.77 -10.77
C ALA A 76 -4.88 8.11 -10.32
N LEU A 77 -4.28 9.23 -10.74
CA LEU A 77 -4.74 10.59 -10.49
C LEU A 77 -5.06 11.27 -11.82
N LEU A 78 -6.34 11.62 -12.03
CA LEU A 78 -6.78 12.44 -13.16
C LEU A 78 -6.43 13.91 -12.91
N LEU A 79 -5.78 14.55 -13.87
CA LEU A 79 -5.41 15.96 -13.83
C LEU A 79 -6.45 16.82 -14.57
N PRO A 80 -6.52 18.14 -14.28
CA PRO A 80 -7.48 19.05 -14.92
C PRO A 80 -7.40 19.13 -16.46
N ASN A 81 -6.25 18.79 -17.04
CA ASN A 81 -6.06 18.78 -18.49
C ASN A 81 -6.41 17.44 -19.16
N GLY A 82 -6.86 16.44 -18.39
CA GLY A 82 -7.20 15.10 -18.89
C GLY A 82 -6.05 14.08 -18.82
N ASP A 83 -4.83 14.50 -18.50
CA ASP A 83 -3.73 13.56 -18.26
C ASP A 83 -4.02 12.71 -17.03
N VAL A 84 -3.61 11.44 -17.06
CA VAL A 84 -3.70 10.53 -15.92
C VAL A 84 -2.30 10.19 -15.44
N LEU A 85 -2.01 10.51 -14.19
CA LEU A 85 -0.78 10.08 -13.52
C LEU A 85 -0.99 8.71 -12.87
N VAL A 86 -0.06 7.79 -13.02
CA VAL A 86 -0.09 6.48 -12.38
C VAL A 86 1.19 6.27 -11.59
N ALA A 87 1.07 5.97 -10.30
CA ALA A 87 2.19 5.54 -9.48
C ALA A 87 2.50 4.07 -9.79
N GLU A 88 3.75 3.76 -10.10
CA GLU A 88 4.22 2.40 -10.38
C GLU A 88 5.17 1.95 -9.26
N ALA A 89 4.67 1.08 -8.39
CA ALA A 89 5.35 0.70 -7.15
C ALA A 89 4.98 -0.71 -6.68
N ARG A 90 6.00 -1.52 -6.39
CA ARG A 90 5.87 -2.91 -5.93
C ARG A 90 6.34 -3.06 -4.49
N THR A 91 5.85 -4.08 -3.79
CA THR A 91 6.43 -4.50 -2.51
C THR A 91 7.86 -5.00 -2.73
N LEU A 92 8.79 -4.58 -1.88
CA LEU A 92 10.18 -5.03 -1.94
C LEU A 92 10.35 -6.40 -1.27
N PRO A 93 11.25 -7.26 -1.79
CA PRO A 93 11.57 -8.54 -1.15
C PRO A 93 12.07 -8.36 0.27
N LYS A 94 11.60 -9.22 1.17
CA LYS A 94 12.23 -9.38 2.48
C LYS A 94 13.53 -10.13 2.31
N LEU A 95 14.59 -9.63 2.95
CA LEU A 95 15.91 -10.25 2.87
C LEU A 95 15.98 -11.59 3.62
N ASP A 96 15.07 -11.81 4.56
CA ASP A 96 15.01 -12.94 5.49
C ASP A 96 13.79 -13.86 5.27
N ALA A 97 13.11 -13.77 4.12
CA ALA A 97 11.97 -14.64 3.85
C ALA A 97 12.41 -16.11 3.66
N GLU A 98 11.63 -17.05 4.20
CA GLU A 98 11.83 -18.47 3.95
C GLU A 98 11.73 -18.82 2.44
N PRO A 99 12.46 -19.85 1.95
CA PRO A 99 12.50 -20.18 0.52
C PRO A 99 11.13 -20.40 -0.13
N ASP A 100 10.19 -21.05 0.55
CA ASP A 100 8.85 -21.30 0.02
C ASP A 100 8.00 -20.03 -0.06
N VAL A 101 8.19 -19.10 0.88
CA VAL A 101 7.59 -17.76 0.83
C VAL A 101 8.16 -16.98 -0.35
N GLN A 102 9.48 -17.03 -0.57
CA GLN A 102 10.12 -16.38 -1.71
C GLN A 102 9.57 -16.93 -3.04
N ARG A 103 9.47 -18.27 -3.17
CA ARG A 103 8.91 -18.94 -4.35
C ARG A 103 7.47 -18.50 -4.61
N GLY A 104 6.63 -18.51 -3.59
CA GLY A 104 5.23 -18.11 -3.71
C GLY A 104 5.07 -16.65 -4.11
N GLN A 105 5.86 -15.74 -3.52
CA GLN A 105 5.88 -14.31 -3.88
C GLN A 105 6.33 -14.06 -5.32
N ALA A 106 7.31 -14.83 -5.81
CA ALA A 106 7.75 -14.76 -7.20
C ALA A 106 6.64 -15.20 -8.17
N LEU A 107 5.91 -16.27 -7.83
CA LEU A 107 4.78 -16.77 -8.63
C LEU A 107 3.57 -15.82 -8.63
N SER A 108 3.30 -15.14 -7.51
CA SER A 108 2.23 -14.15 -7.42
C SER A 108 2.58 -12.81 -8.05
N LYS A 109 3.89 -12.55 -8.27
CA LYS A 109 4.44 -11.26 -8.71
C LYS A 109 4.13 -10.10 -7.75
N THR A 110 3.75 -10.39 -6.51
CA THR A 110 3.39 -9.36 -5.51
C THR A 110 4.60 -8.62 -4.98
N THR A 111 5.77 -9.25 -5.07
CA THR A 111 7.05 -8.78 -4.54
C THR A 111 8.10 -8.79 -5.63
N GLY A 112 9.05 -7.84 -5.61
CA GLY A 112 10.16 -7.82 -6.56
C GLY A 112 10.72 -6.42 -6.75
N PHE A 113 11.41 -6.22 -7.89
CA PHE A 113 11.84 -4.90 -8.32
C PHE A 113 10.64 -3.92 -8.37
N SER A 114 10.85 -2.70 -7.89
CA SER A 114 9.85 -1.63 -7.93
C SER A 114 10.31 -0.53 -8.87
N ALA A 115 9.49 -0.19 -9.86
CA ALA A 115 9.80 0.88 -10.82
C ALA A 115 10.01 2.24 -10.15
N ASN A 116 9.33 2.49 -9.02
CA ASN A 116 9.52 3.66 -8.18
C ASN A 116 9.41 4.97 -8.99
N ARG A 117 8.34 5.07 -9.79
CA ARG A 117 8.09 6.18 -10.69
C ARG A 117 6.62 6.59 -10.74
N ILE A 118 6.38 7.78 -11.27
CA ILE A 118 5.08 8.26 -11.73
C ILE A 118 5.14 8.29 -13.25
N THR A 119 4.18 7.63 -13.88
CA THR A 119 3.97 7.64 -15.32
C THR A 119 2.80 8.54 -15.67
N LEU A 120 2.98 9.41 -16.66
CA LEU A 120 1.92 10.19 -17.26
C LEU A 120 1.37 9.45 -18.48
N LEU A 121 0.06 9.30 -18.52
CA LEU A 121 -0.71 8.77 -19.63
C LEU A 121 -1.57 9.89 -20.21
N ARG A 122 -1.52 10.08 -21.52
CA ARG A 122 -2.30 11.10 -22.22
C ARG A 122 -3.11 10.47 -23.34
N ASP A 123 -4.40 10.73 -23.27
CA ASP A 123 -5.40 10.48 -24.30
C ASP A 123 -5.62 11.80 -25.06
N ALA A 124 -4.98 11.92 -26.22
CA ALA A 124 -4.91 13.15 -26.99
C ALA A 124 -6.19 13.39 -27.80
N ASN A 125 -6.88 12.32 -28.21
CA ASN A 125 -8.09 12.40 -29.02
C ASN A 125 -9.39 12.28 -28.19
N ARG A 126 -9.27 11.99 -26.90
CA ARG A 126 -10.34 11.81 -25.91
C ARG A 126 -11.27 10.63 -26.21
N ASP A 127 -10.73 9.56 -26.77
CA ASP A 127 -11.49 8.33 -27.08
C ASP A 127 -11.53 7.31 -25.93
N GLY A 128 -10.86 7.61 -24.81
CA GLY A 128 -10.77 6.71 -23.66
C GLY A 128 -9.59 5.74 -23.74
N ILE A 129 -8.63 5.97 -24.62
CA ILE A 129 -7.37 5.22 -24.75
C ILE A 129 -6.20 6.21 -24.70
N ALA A 130 -5.18 5.92 -23.91
CA ALA A 130 -3.98 6.76 -23.88
C ALA A 130 -3.04 6.41 -25.04
N GLU A 131 -2.81 7.34 -25.98
CA GLU A 131 -1.81 7.17 -27.05
C GLU A 131 -0.38 7.44 -26.57
N GLN A 132 -0.23 8.29 -25.55
CA GLN A 132 1.07 8.76 -25.12
C GLN A 132 1.39 8.34 -23.69
N ARG A 133 2.67 8.02 -23.47
CA ARG A 133 3.21 7.63 -22.17
C ARG A 133 4.55 8.30 -21.92
N PHE A 134 4.72 8.84 -20.71
CA PHE A 134 5.97 9.45 -20.29
C PHE A 134 6.32 9.02 -18.85
N VAL A 135 7.61 8.79 -18.58
CA VAL A 135 8.09 8.74 -17.20
C VAL A 135 8.16 10.17 -16.68
N LEU A 136 7.13 10.58 -15.94
CA LEU A 136 7.01 11.94 -15.43
C LEU A 136 8.04 12.19 -14.34
N ARG A 137 8.16 11.26 -13.39
CA ARG A 137 9.12 11.34 -12.30
C ARG A 137 9.62 9.96 -11.89
N GLU A 138 10.92 9.83 -11.73
CA GLU A 138 11.61 8.62 -11.25
C GLU A 138 12.38 8.88 -9.95
N GLY A 139 12.97 7.83 -9.38
CA GLY A 139 13.76 7.92 -8.15
C GLY A 139 12.92 8.21 -6.91
N LEU A 140 11.67 7.73 -6.89
CA LEU A 140 10.78 7.81 -5.73
C LEU A 140 10.98 6.59 -4.83
N ASN A 141 10.29 6.54 -3.69
CA ASN A 141 10.38 5.42 -2.77
C ASN A 141 9.00 4.79 -2.55
N GLN A 142 8.70 3.75 -3.34
CA GLN A 142 7.41 3.07 -3.39
C GLN A 142 6.21 4.05 -3.36
N PRO A 143 6.10 4.94 -4.36
CA PRO A 143 5.04 5.96 -4.37
C PRO A 143 3.65 5.32 -4.40
N PHE A 144 2.70 5.92 -3.68
CA PHE A 144 1.30 5.51 -3.72
C PHE A 144 0.38 6.72 -3.89
N GLY A 145 0.24 7.53 -2.83
CA GLY A 145 -0.66 8.68 -2.78
C GLY A 145 -0.17 9.81 -3.67
N MET A 146 -1.06 10.40 -4.48
CA MET A 146 -0.78 11.55 -5.33
C MET A 146 -1.94 12.53 -5.30
N GLN A 147 -1.65 13.82 -5.19
CA GLN A 147 -2.62 14.91 -5.33
C GLN A 147 -2.01 16.07 -6.11
N TYR A 148 -2.82 16.81 -6.86
CA TYR A 148 -2.38 18.02 -7.57
C TYR A 148 -3.22 19.22 -7.13
N ALA A 149 -2.56 20.29 -6.70
CA ALA A 149 -3.19 21.58 -6.42
C ALA A 149 -2.14 22.69 -6.39
N ASN A 150 -2.58 23.94 -6.63
CA ASN A 150 -1.78 25.14 -6.46
C ASN A 150 -0.41 25.08 -7.20
N GLY A 151 -0.39 24.49 -8.41
CA GLY A 151 0.81 24.34 -9.22
C GLY A 151 1.83 23.33 -8.68
N ARG A 152 1.40 22.40 -7.82
CA ARG A 152 2.24 21.40 -7.20
C ARG A 152 1.64 20.00 -7.32
N LEU A 153 2.51 19.04 -7.60
CA LEU A 153 2.23 17.61 -7.45
C LEU A 153 2.76 17.15 -6.10
N TYR A 154 1.88 16.63 -5.26
CA TYR A 154 2.18 16.01 -3.97
C TYR A 154 2.27 14.50 -4.17
N VAL A 155 3.30 13.87 -3.61
CA VAL A 155 3.56 12.45 -3.75
C VAL A 155 3.91 11.87 -2.39
N ALA A 156 3.15 10.87 -1.97
CA ALA A 156 3.39 10.11 -0.77
C ALA A 156 4.20 8.85 -1.09
N ASN A 157 5.44 8.87 -0.63
CA ASN A 157 6.34 7.74 -0.59
C ASN A 157 6.15 6.97 0.73
N THR A 158 6.72 5.77 0.81
CA THR A 158 6.78 4.97 2.05
C THR A 158 7.39 5.75 3.23
N ASP A 159 8.40 6.57 2.95
CA ASP A 159 9.24 7.28 3.93
C ASP A 159 8.85 8.75 4.15
N GLY A 160 7.81 9.25 3.48
CA GLY A 160 7.40 10.62 3.63
C GLY A 160 6.56 11.17 2.49
N VAL A 161 6.11 12.40 2.66
CA VAL A 161 5.44 13.15 1.60
C VAL A 161 6.39 14.19 1.04
N VAL A 162 6.51 14.22 -0.28
CA VAL A 162 7.27 15.21 -1.03
C VAL A 162 6.34 15.99 -1.96
N SER A 163 6.79 17.13 -2.43
CA SER A 163 6.10 17.89 -3.48
C SER A 163 7.04 18.39 -4.55
N PHE A 164 6.52 18.53 -5.76
CA PHE A 164 7.22 19.04 -6.92
C PHE A 164 6.44 20.23 -7.52
N PRO A 165 7.12 21.27 -8.02
CA PRO A 165 6.45 22.19 -8.94
C PRO A 165 6.01 21.40 -10.18
N TYR A 166 4.76 21.57 -10.58
CA TYR A 166 4.19 20.87 -11.72
C TYR A 166 3.10 21.70 -12.39
N GLN A 167 3.14 21.76 -13.71
CA GLN A 167 2.11 22.37 -14.55
C GLN A 167 1.51 21.28 -15.44
N PRO A 168 0.16 21.15 -15.50
CA PRO A 168 -0.49 20.21 -16.40
C PRO A 168 -0.02 20.42 -17.84
N GLY A 169 0.30 19.32 -18.52
CA GLY A 169 0.91 19.33 -19.85
C GLY A 169 2.39 18.96 -19.84
N GLN A 170 3.12 19.22 -18.76
CA GLN A 170 4.52 18.79 -18.61
C GLN A 170 4.64 17.27 -18.65
N THR A 171 5.63 16.78 -19.39
CA THR A 171 5.87 15.33 -19.56
C THR A 171 7.05 14.81 -18.73
N ARG A 172 7.78 15.70 -18.03
CA ARG A 172 8.88 15.35 -17.13
C ARG A 172 9.03 16.38 -16.01
N ILE A 173 9.36 15.92 -14.80
CA ILE A 173 9.71 16.74 -13.63
C ILE A 173 11.18 16.52 -13.28
N THR A 174 12.02 17.53 -13.56
CA THR A 174 13.45 17.51 -13.23
C THR A 174 13.78 18.19 -11.90
N ALA A 175 12.86 18.99 -11.35
CA ALA A 175 13.04 19.66 -10.06
C ALA A 175 13.32 18.66 -8.93
N ALA A 176 14.17 19.04 -7.98
CA ALA A 176 14.39 18.25 -6.78
C ALA A 176 13.09 18.18 -5.94
N PRO A 177 12.84 17.07 -5.23
CA PRO A 177 11.69 16.97 -4.34
C PRO A 177 11.83 17.97 -3.20
N ARG A 178 10.73 18.67 -2.86
CA ARG A 178 10.61 19.41 -1.61
C ARG A 178 9.97 18.49 -0.56
N PRO A 179 10.69 18.06 0.49
CA PRO A 179 10.09 17.30 1.59
C PRO A 179 9.04 18.12 2.32
N LEU A 180 7.95 17.47 2.74
CA LEU A 180 6.90 18.08 3.56
C LEU A 180 6.83 17.43 4.94
N ILE A 181 6.88 16.09 4.98
CA ILE A 181 6.88 15.32 6.23
C ILE A 181 7.66 14.02 6.02
N ALA A 182 8.40 13.59 7.04
CA ALA A 182 9.02 12.28 7.10
C ALA A 182 8.08 11.30 7.81
N LEU A 183 8.03 10.06 7.34
CA LEU A 183 7.21 9.00 7.92
C LEU A 183 8.09 7.79 8.26
N PRO A 184 7.71 7.01 9.28
CA PRO A 184 8.38 5.75 9.55
C PRO A 184 8.28 4.80 8.34
N ALA A 185 9.43 4.46 7.78
CA ALA A 185 9.59 3.54 6.65
C ALA A 185 10.06 2.14 7.05
N GLY A 186 10.56 1.98 8.28
CA GLY A 186 11.17 0.75 8.78
C GLY A 186 10.25 -0.08 9.69
N GLY A 187 10.76 -1.22 10.17
CA GLY A 187 10.07 -2.12 11.09
C GLY A 187 9.18 -3.14 10.37
N TYR A 188 8.02 -3.47 10.94
CA TYR A 188 6.99 -4.31 10.30
C TYR A 188 6.34 -3.55 9.13
N ASN A 189 7.11 -3.30 8.06
CA ASN A 189 6.70 -2.49 6.91
C ASN A 189 5.95 -3.31 5.84
N ASN A 190 5.02 -4.17 6.28
CA ASN A 190 4.11 -4.88 5.37
C ASN A 190 3.03 -3.94 4.78
N HIS A 191 2.83 -2.77 5.40
CA HIS A 191 1.83 -1.76 5.01
C HIS A 191 2.51 -0.43 4.68
N TRP A 192 3.20 -0.41 3.55
CA TRP A 192 4.05 0.70 3.13
C TRP A 192 3.29 1.82 2.40
N THR A 193 2.06 1.57 1.95
CA THR A 193 1.27 2.56 1.21
C THR A 193 0.88 3.74 2.09
N ARG A 194 0.96 4.94 1.53
CA ARG A 194 0.53 6.20 2.13
C ARG A 194 -0.42 6.87 1.14
N ASN A 195 -1.71 6.93 1.47
CA ASN A 195 -2.68 7.61 0.62
C ASN A 195 -2.65 9.11 0.88
N LEU A 196 -3.13 9.90 -0.08
CA LEU A 196 -3.28 11.34 0.08
C LEU A 196 -4.70 11.75 -0.30
N LEU A 197 -5.29 12.65 0.47
CA LEU A 197 -6.54 13.32 0.15
C LEU A 197 -6.39 14.81 0.40
N LEU A 198 -6.69 15.62 -0.61
CA LEU A 198 -6.68 17.06 -0.45
C LEU A 198 -8.09 17.54 -0.03
N SER A 199 -8.16 18.48 0.91
CA SER A 199 -9.41 19.16 1.25
C SER A 199 -9.97 19.91 0.03
N PRO A 200 -11.29 20.12 -0.06
CA PRO A 200 -11.90 20.83 -1.20
C PRO A 200 -11.34 22.24 -1.44
N ASP A 201 -10.89 22.93 -0.40
CA ASP A 201 -10.29 24.27 -0.45
C ASP A 201 -8.76 24.24 -0.70
N ALA A 202 -8.18 23.05 -0.88
CA ALA A 202 -6.75 22.82 -1.09
C ALA A 202 -5.82 23.32 0.02
N ARG A 203 -6.34 23.51 1.24
CA ARG A 203 -5.56 23.99 2.40
C ARG A 203 -5.02 22.89 3.30
N THR A 204 -5.65 21.73 3.28
CA THR A 204 -5.26 20.58 4.12
C THR A 204 -5.02 19.36 3.25
N LEU A 205 -3.92 18.66 3.52
CA LEU A 205 -3.58 17.39 2.92
C LEU A 205 -3.64 16.32 4.03
N TYR A 206 -4.51 15.33 3.84
CA TYR A 206 -4.69 14.17 4.72
C TYR A 206 -3.94 12.96 4.18
#